data_AF-A0A1H7DKA4-F1
#
_entry.id   AF-A0A1H7DKA4-F1
#
_cell.length_a   1.000
_cell.length_b   1.000
_cell.length_c   1.000
_cell.angle_alpha   90.00
_cell.angle_beta   90.00
_cell.angle_gamma   90.00
#
_symmetry.space_group_name_H-M   'P 1'
#
loop_
_entity.id
_entity.type
_entity.pdbx_description
1 polymer ?
#
loop_
_entity_poly.entity_id
_entity_poly.type
_entity_poly.pdbx_seq_one_letter_code
_entity_poly.pdbx_strand_id
1 'polypeptide(L)' 'MGDRIEKLIGRLAPEPVCDDCLAERLDLGLEEVRQQIHALTGTRSHERTTARCTLCGSSKIGTRRIGR' A
#
# COMPACT_ATOMS: atom_id res chain seq x y z
N MET A 1 -1.98 1.38 18.06
CA MET A 1 -2.53 2.44 17.19
C MET A 1 -2.43 1.89 15.77
N GLY A 2 -3.53 1.39 15.21
CA GLY A 2 -3.49 0.52 14.03
C GLY A 2 -3.06 1.25 12.75
N ASP A 3 -2.10 0.65 12.06
CA ASP A 3 -1.49 1.09 10.80
C ASP A 3 -2.56 1.41 9.75
N ARG A 4 -2.78 2.70 9.47
CA ARG A 4 -3.87 3.16 8.58
C ARG A 4 -3.69 2.62 7.16
N ILE A 5 -2.44 2.43 6.74
CA ILE A 5 -2.06 1.83 5.46
C ILE A 5 -2.45 0.37 5.42
N GLU A 6 -2.12 -0.43 6.43
CA GLU A 6 -2.51 -1.84 6.50
C GLU A 6 -4.04 -2.00 6.39
N LYS A 7 -4.81 -1.16 7.08
CA LYS A 7 -6.28 -1.20 6.98
C LYS A 7 -6.78 -0.87 5.57
N LEU A 8 -6.18 0.12 4.91
CA LEU A 8 -6.58 0.53 3.56
C LEU A 8 -6.22 -0.55 2.53
N ILE A 9 -4.98 -1.05 2.55
CA ILE A 9 -4.53 -2.12 1.67
C ILE A 9 -5.29 -3.41 1.98
N GLY A 10 -5.55 -3.71 3.25
CA GLY A 10 -6.32 -4.88 3.66
C GLY A 10 -7.77 -4.87 3.19
N ARG A 11 -8.39 -3.69 3.03
CA ARG A 11 -9.73 -3.53 2.43
C ARG A 11 -9.74 -3.69 0.92
N LEU A 12 -8.64 -3.30 0.27
CA LEU A 12 -8.48 -3.39 -1.19
C LEU A 12 -7.81 -4.70 -1.62
N ALA A 13 -7.35 -5.52 -0.69
CA ALA A 13 -6.70 -6.79 -0.98
C ALA A 13 -7.62 -7.71 -1.79
N PRO A 14 -7.12 -8.36 -2.85
CA PRO A 14 -5.72 -8.47 -3.30
C PRO A 14 -5.25 -7.39 -4.30
N GLU A 15 -6.02 -6.32 -4.51
CA GLU A 15 -5.70 -5.27 -5.48
C GLU A 15 -4.52 -4.38 -5.02
N PRO A 16 -3.58 -4.04 -5.92
CA PRO A 16 -2.43 -3.21 -5.60
C PRO A 16 -2.77 -1.71 -5.60
N VAL A 17 -2.12 -0.97 -4.71
CA VAL A 17 -2.27 0.49 -4.55
C VAL A 17 -0.91 1.18 -4.54
N CYS A 18 -0.74 2.26 -5.30
CA CYS A 18 0.52 3.01 -5.33
C CYS A 18 0.69 3.95 -4.12
N ASP A 19 1.94 4.20 -3.75
CA ASP A 19 2.31 5.06 -2.61
C ASP A 19 1.66 6.44 -2.68
N ASP A 20 1.54 6.99 -3.89
CA ASP A 20 0.92 8.28 -4.19
C ASP A 20 -0.55 8.31 -3.72
N CYS A 21 -1.33 7.29 -4.06
CA CYS A 21 -2.73 7.22 -3.65
C CYS A 21 -2.87 6.89 -2.16
N LEU A 22 -1.92 6.18 -1.56
CA LEU A 22 -1.89 5.96 -0.12
C LEU A 22 -1.62 7.28 0.61
N ALA A 23 -0.66 8.07 0.13
CA ALA A 23 -0.32 9.40 0.63
C ALA A 23 -1.52 10.34 0.55
N GLU A 24 -2.15 10.45 -0.63
CA GLU A 24 -3.33 11.30 -0.82
C GLU A 24 -4.53 10.85 0.01
N ARG A 25 -4.83 9.55 0.06
CA ARG A 25 -6.04 9.05 0.76
C ARG A 25 -5.92 9.10 2.28
N LEU A 26 -4.70 9.00 2.80
CA LEU A 26 -4.44 9.00 4.23
C LEU A 26 -3.97 10.36 4.74
N ASP A 27 -3.82 11.34 3.84
CA ASP A 27 -3.22 12.65 4.11
C ASP A 27 -1.85 12.49 4.78
N LEU A 28 -1.01 11.62 4.19
CA LEU A 28 0.32 11.28 4.68
C LEU A 28 1.38 11.69 3.67
N GLY A 29 2.58 12.00 4.16
CA GLY A 29 3.74 12.18 3.28
C GLY A 29 4.20 10.87 2.63
N LEU A 30 4.75 10.94 1.41
CA LEU A 30 5.29 9.77 0.71
C LEU A 30 6.36 9.03 1.52
N GLU A 31 7.18 9.74 2.28
CA GLU A 31 8.19 9.15 3.16
C GLU A 31 7.55 8.35 4.30
N GLU A 32 6.52 8.90 4.96
CA GLU A 32 5.76 8.23 6.01
C GLU A 32 5.09 6.95 5.48
N VAL A 33 4.52 7.03 4.27
CA VAL A 33 3.92 5.89 3.59
C VAL A 33 4.95 4.80 3.33
N ARG A 34 6.13 5.17 2.81
CA ARG A 34 7.22 4.22 2.56
C ARG A 34 7.72 3.58 3.85
N GLN A 35 7.89 4.35 4.93
CA GLN A 35 8.31 3.83 6.25
C GLN A 35 7.33 2.76 6.77
N GLN A 36 6.02 3.06 6.75
CA GLN A 36 4.99 2.11 7.16
C GLN A 36 4.92 0.88 6.24
N ILE A 37 4.96 1.06 4.91
CA ILE A 37 5.02 -0.07 3.97
C ILE A 37 6.24 -0.94 4.25
N HIS A 38 7.42 -0.34 4.51
CA HIS A 38 8.62 -1.08 4.86
C HIS A 38 8.43 -1.93 6.12
N ALA A 39 7.83 -1.36 7.17
CA ALA A 39 7.47 -2.10 8.38
C ALA A 39 6.52 -3.27 8.08
N LEU A 40 5.54 -3.08 7.18
CA LEU A 40 4.57 -4.09 6.74
C LEU A 40 5.17 -5.18 5.84
N THR A 41 6.14 -4.87 4.99
CA THR A 41 6.93 -5.89 4.27
C THR A 41 7.81 -6.70 5.21
N GLY A 42 8.25 -6.12 6.32
CA GLY A 42 8.98 -6.83 7.38
C GLY A 42 8.20 -8.00 7.98
N THR A 43 6.87 -7.89 8.04
CA THR A 43 5.99 -8.95 8.54
C THR A 43 5.57 -9.97 7.46
N ARG A 44 6.13 -9.88 6.23
CA ARG A 44 5.81 -10.73 5.07
C ARG A 44 4.33 -10.77 4.67
N SER A 45 3.52 -9.83 5.17
CA SER A 45 2.09 -9.76 4.85
C SER A 45 1.79 -8.91 3.60
N HIS A 46 2.79 -8.18 3.12
CA HIS A 46 2.66 -7.27 1.99
C HIS A 46 3.83 -7.45 1.03
N GLU A 47 3.56 -7.29 -0.27
CA GLU A 47 4.58 -7.24 -1.31
C GLU A 47 4.44 -5.95 -2.11
N ARG A 48 5.57 -5.50 -2.66
CA ARG A 48 5.61 -4.41 -3.63
C ARG A 48 5.78 -5.01 -5.00
N THR A 49 4.83 -4.73 -5.88
CA THR A 49 4.83 -5.23 -7.26
C THR A 49 4.44 -4.11 -8.22
N THR A 50 5.00 -4.14 -9.43
CA THR A 50 4.59 -3.21 -10.48
C THR A 50 3.28 -3.70 -11.07
N ALA A 51 2.20 -2.99 -10.77
CA ALA A 51 0.87 -3.35 -11.22
C ALA A 51 0.01 -2.11 -11.42
N ARG A 52 -1.16 -2.30 -12.02
CA ARG A 52 -2.13 -1.23 -12.20
C ARG A 52 -2.77 -0.89 -10.86
N CYS A 53 -2.56 0.34 -10.39
CA CYS A 53 -3.18 0.83 -9.17
C CYS A 53 -4.70 0.83 -9.32
N THR A 54 -5.44 0.22 -8.38
CA THR A 54 -6.91 0.22 -8.39
C THR A 54 -7.52 1.61 -8.18
N LEU A 55 -6.79 2.52 -7.52
CA LEU A 55 -7.28 3.87 -7.22
C LEU A 55 -7.10 4.87 -8.38
N CYS A 56 -5.89 4.96 -8.95
CA CYS A 56 -5.60 5.91 -10.04
C CYS A 56 -5.54 5.27 -11.42
N GLY A 57 -5.64 3.93 -11.52
CA GLY A 57 -5.61 3.20 -12.78
C GLY A 57 -4.26 3.20 -13.50
N SER A 58 -3.21 3.79 -12.93
CA SER A 58 -1.87 3.87 -13.52
C SER A 58 -1.03 2.65 -13.19
N SER A 59 -0.21 2.20 -14.14
CA SER A 59 0.77 1.11 -13.95
C SER A 59 2.01 1.66 -13.26
N LYS A 60 2.11 1.47 -11.94
CA LYS A 60 3.21 1.97 -11.11
C LYS A 60 3.63 0.90 -10.10
N ILE A 61 4.70 1.16 -9.36
CA ILE A 61 5.04 0.35 -8.17
C ILE A 61 3.91 0.54 -7.16
N GLY A 62 3.22 -0.55 -6.84
CA GLY A 62 2.13 -0.61 -5.89
C GLY A 62 2.42 -1.61 -4.78
N THR A 63 1.79 -1.39 -3.64
CA THR A 63 1.82 -2.32 -2.52
C THR A 63 0.49 -3.05 -2.47
N ARG A 64 0.55 -4.38 -2.35
CA ARG A 64 -0.63 -5.23 -2.13
C ARG A 64 -0.39 -6.16 -0.96
N ARG A 65 -1.48 -6.58 -0.32
CA ARG A 65 -1.43 -7.60 0.72
C ARG A 65 -1.32 -8.98 0.07
N ILE A 66 -0.33 -9.76 0.50
CA ILE A 66 -0.19 -11.19 0.19
C ILE A 66 -0.81 -11.96 1.35
N GLY A 67 -2.13 -12.13 1.29
CA GLY A 67 -2.85 -13.06 2.15
C GLY A 67 -2.95 -14.40 1.45
N ARG A 68 -2.46 -15.46 2.10
CA ARG A 68 -2.74 -16.85 1.71
C ARG A 68 -4.18 -17.20 2.07
#